data_AF-A0A976LMZ8-F1
#
_entry.id   AF-A0A976LMZ8-F1
#
_cell.length_a   1.000
_cell.length_b   1.000
_cell.length_c   1.000
_cell.angle_alpha   90.00
_cell.angle_beta   90.00
_cell.angle_gamma   90.00
#
_symmetry.space_group_name_H-M   'P 1'
#
loop_
_entity.id
_entity.type
_entity.pdbx_description
1 polymer ?
#
loop_
_entity_poly.entity_id
_entity_poly.type
_entity_poly.pdbx_seq_one_letter_code
_entity_poly.pdbx_strand_id
1 'polypeptide(L)'
;MAFAELGLTEKEFFSLPPFRTYLMQMQYNREIERKWEQTRMLASMIHNSAQGKKRMLTPRQIIHLSFDDNTEYSQWTQEEAEELIRKWGGKPN
;
A
#
# COMPACT_ATOMS: atom_id res chain seq x y z
N MET A 1 -2.88 -2.24 9.66
CA MET A 1 -3.90 -2.68 8.69
C MET A 1 -5.05 -3.25 9.48
N ALA A 2 -6.24 -2.66 9.38
CA ALA A 2 -7.42 -3.21 10.07
C ALA A 2 -8.02 -4.32 9.19
N PHE A 3 -8.28 -5.52 9.72
CA PHE A 3 -8.84 -6.66 8.97
C PHE A 3 -10.12 -6.27 8.20
N ALA A 4 -10.92 -5.38 8.78
CA ALA A 4 -12.13 -4.84 8.16
C ALA A 4 -11.88 -4.07 6.85
N GLU A 5 -10.74 -3.40 6.70
CA GLU A 5 -10.40 -2.70 5.47
C GLU A 5 -10.05 -3.65 4.32
N LEU A 6 -9.69 -4.89 4.65
CA LEU A 6 -9.53 -5.98 3.70
C LEU A 6 -10.86 -6.71 3.42
N GLY A 7 -11.97 -6.30 4.03
CA GLY A 7 -13.26 -6.97 3.95
C GLY A 7 -13.30 -8.32 4.67
N LEU A 8 -12.42 -8.53 5.65
CA LEU A 8 -12.28 -9.79 6.38
C LEU A 8 -12.54 -9.62 7.87
N THR A 9 -13.06 -10.67 8.50
CA THR A 9 -12.96 -10.86 9.94
C THR A 9 -11.55 -11.32 10.33
N GLU A 10 -11.18 -11.14 11.61
CA GLU A 10 -9.90 -11.61 12.14
C GLU A 10 -9.68 -13.12 11.90
N LYS A 11 -10.72 -13.92 12.13
CA LYS A 11 -10.67 -15.38 11.94
C LYS A 11 -10.44 -15.75 10.46
N GLU A 12 -11.11 -15.06 9.54
CA GLU A 12 -10.93 -15.30 8.11
C GLU A 12 -9.51 -14.93 7.68
N PHE A 13 -8.98 -13.80 8.14
CA PHE A 13 -7.63 -13.36 7.83
C PHE A 13 -6.56 -14.41 8.22
N PHE A 14 -6.61 -14.93 9.45
CA PHE A 14 -5.67 -15.95 9.90
C PHE A 14 -5.86 -17.32 9.24
N SER A 15 -7.02 -17.56 8.62
CA SER A 15 -7.27 -18.78 7.85
C SER A 15 -6.76 -18.70 6.39
N LEU A 16 -6.38 -17.51 5.92
CA LEU A 16 -5.89 -17.34 4.56
C LEU A 16 -4.46 -17.88 4.40
N PRO A 17 -4.13 -18.48 3.23
CA PRO A 17 -2.76 -18.80 2.90
C PRO A 17 -1.88 -17.53 2.93
N PRO A 18 -0.66 -17.57 3.50
CA PRO A 18 0.29 -16.45 3.54
C PRO A 18 0.42 -15.68 2.22
N PHE A 19 0.46 -16.37 1.07
CA PHE A 19 0.52 -15.72 -0.23
C PHE A 19 -0.70 -14.84 -0.52
N ARG A 20 -1.90 -15.31 -0.17
CA ARG A 20 -3.14 -14.56 -0.37
C ARG A 20 -3.20 -13.34 0.54
N THR A 21 -2.75 -13.48 1.79
CA THR A 21 -2.60 -12.37 2.72
C THR A 21 -1.62 -11.31 2.20
N TYR A 22 -0.49 -11.74 1.65
CA TYR A 22 0.49 -10.86 1.03
C TYR A 22 -0.09 -10.09 -0.16
N LEU A 23 -0.78 -10.76 -1.09
CA LEU A 23 -1.43 -10.11 -2.23
C LEU A 23 -2.48 -9.08 -1.79
N MET A 24 -3.28 -9.42 -0.78
CA MET A 24 -4.27 -8.49 -0.20
C MET A 24 -3.62 -7.28 0.45
N GLN A 25 -2.52 -7.49 1.19
CA GLN A 25 -1.72 -6.40 1.76
C GLN A 25 -1.15 -5.48 0.67
N MET A 26 -0.60 -6.06 -0.39
CA MET A 26 -0.09 -5.29 -1.54
C MET A 26 -1.19 -4.44 -2.18
N GLN A 27 -2.36 -5.03 -2.41
CA GLN A 27 -3.48 -4.31 -3.01
C GLN A 27 -3.92 -3.14 -2.13
N TYR A 28 -4.10 -3.39 -0.83
CA TYR A 28 -4.49 -2.36 0.12
C TYR A 28 -3.47 -1.22 0.19
N ASN A 29 -2.16 -1.53 0.23
CA ASN A 29 -1.12 -0.51 0.21
C ASN A 29 -1.22 0.36 -1.04
N ARG A 30 -1.32 -0.26 -2.24
CA ARG A 30 -1.49 0.48 -3.51
C ARG A 30 -2.73 1.37 -3.53
N GLU A 31 -3.83 0.94 -2.91
CA GLU A 31 -5.04 1.74 -2.81
C GLU A 31 -4.84 2.97 -1.91
N ILE A 32 -4.15 2.82 -0.78
CA ILE A 32 -3.79 3.95 0.08
C ILE A 32 -2.87 4.93 -0.64
N GLU A 33 -1.85 4.44 -1.33
CA GLU A 33 -0.93 5.29 -2.10
C GLU A 33 -1.67 6.14 -3.13
N ARG A 34 -2.59 5.53 -3.87
CA ARG A 34 -3.43 6.24 -4.84
C ARG A 34 -4.28 7.32 -4.18
N LYS A 35 -4.88 7.03 -3.03
CA LYS A 35 -5.67 8.03 -2.27
C LYS A 35 -4.81 9.20 -1.81
N TRP A 36 -3.60 8.91 -1.33
CA TRP A 36 -2.67 9.96 -0.97
C TRP A 36 -2.22 10.79 -2.17
N GLU A 37 -1.96 10.16 -3.32
CA GLU A 37 -1.60 10.87 -4.56
C GLU A 37 -2.72 11.80 -5.02
N GLN A 38 -3.97 11.32 -5.01
CA GLN A 38 -5.14 12.16 -5.29
C GLN A 38 -5.27 13.33 -4.31
N THR A 39 -5.02 13.08 -3.03
CA THR A 39 -5.05 14.12 -2.00
C THR A 39 -3.96 15.17 -2.23
N ARG A 40 -2.74 14.75 -2.59
CA ARG A 40 -1.63 15.66 -2.94
C ARG A 40 -1.94 16.51 -4.17
N MET A 41 -2.54 15.90 -5.19
CA MET A 41 -3.02 16.61 -6.38
C MET A 41 -4.00 17.71 -6.01
N LEU A 42 -5.05 17.37 -5.25
CA LEU A 42 -6.04 18.35 -4.79
C LEU A 42 -5.43 19.46 -3.93
N ALA A 43 -4.55 19.09 -2.99
CA ALA A 43 -3.85 20.06 -2.15
C ALA A 43 -2.99 21.03 -2.98
N SER A 44 -2.29 20.53 -4.01
CA SER A 44 -1.53 21.37 -4.93
C SER A 44 -2.42 22.31 -5.73
N MET A 45 -3.59 21.85 -6.18
CA MET A 45 -4.55 22.68 -6.91
C MET A 45 -5.10 23.80 -6.02
N ILE A 46 -5.47 23.48 -4.78
CA ILE A 46 -5.96 24.45 -3.80
C ILE A 46 -4.87 25.46 -3.48
N HIS A 47 -3.66 25.01 -3.14
CA HIS A 47 -2.53 25.90 -2.84
C HIS A 47 -2.21 26.83 -4.01
N ASN A 48 -2.16 26.29 -5.23
CA ASN A 48 -1.76 27.03 -6.42
C ASN A 48 -2.87 27.91 -7.00
N SER A 49 -4.13 27.74 -6.57
CA SER A 49 -5.29 28.48 -7.09
C SER A 49 -5.15 30.00 -6.99
N ALA A 50 -4.39 30.50 -6.01
CA ALA A 50 -4.17 31.93 -5.76
C ALA A 50 -2.72 32.40 -6.00
N GLN A 51 -1.83 31.51 -6.47
CA GLN A 51 -0.40 31.81 -6.59
C GLN A 51 0.00 32.17 -8.03
N GLY A 52 0.94 33.10 -8.19
CA GLY A 52 1.58 33.37 -9.48
C GLY A 52 2.45 32.18 -9.93
N LYS A 53 2.60 31.97 -11.25
CA LYS A 53 3.28 30.79 -11.85
C LYS A 53 4.63 30.41 -11.23
N LYS A 54 5.41 31.38 -10.73
CA LYS A 54 6.74 31.14 -10.11
C LYS A 54 6.68 30.52 -8.70
N ARG A 55 5.52 30.53 -8.03
CA ARG A 55 5.30 29.99 -6.68
C ARG A 55 4.44 28.72 -6.67
N MET A 56 4.12 28.18 -7.84
CA MET A 56 3.33 26.95 -7.93
C MET A 56 4.18 25.77 -7.47
N LEU A 57 3.62 24.97 -6.57
CA LEU A 57 4.24 23.74 -6.08
C LEU A 57 3.69 22.54 -6.85
N THR A 58 4.53 21.56 -7.14
CA THR A 58 4.07 20.26 -7.64
C THR A 58 3.45 19.43 -6.49
N PRO A 59 2.58 18.45 -6.79
CA PRO A 59 1.99 17.59 -5.75
C PRO A 59 3.02 16.96 -4.80
N ARG A 60 4.16 16.49 -5.32
CA ARG A 60 5.25 15.90 -4.52
C ARG A 60 5.95 16.92 -3.61
N GLN A 61 5.95 18.20 -3.97
CA GLN A 61 6.51 19.27 -3.14
C GLN A 61 5.59 19.70 -1.99
N ILE A 62 4.29 19.37 -2.06
CA ILE A 62 3.32 19.69 -1.00
C ILE A 62 3.58 18.81 0.23
N ILE A 63 3.62 17.49 0.03
CA ILE A 63 3.90 16.49 1.06
C ILE A 63 4.74 15.38 0.44
N HIS A 64 5.88 15.08 1.05
CA HIS A 64 6.70 13.92 0.74
C HIS A 64 6.11 12.68 1.41
N LEU A 65 5.96 11.60 0.66
CA LEU A 65 5.39 10.34 1.14
C LEU A 65 6.43 9.22 1.10
N SER A 66 6.27 8.24 1.98
CA SER A 66 7.23 7.14 2.15
C SER A 66 7.46 6.28 0.89
N PHE A 67 6.53 6.32 -0.06
CA PHE A 67 6.63 5.60 -1.34
C PHE A 67 7.22 6.45 -2.48
N ASP A 68 7.52 7.72 -2.25
CA ASP A 68 8.21 8.56 -3.23
C ASP A 68 9.68 8.14 -3.43
N ASP A 69 10.25 7.51 -2.39
CA ASP A 69 11.64 7.05 -2.35
C ASP A 69 11.79 5.56 -2.67
N ASN A 70 10.70 4.80 -2.60
CA ASN A 70 10.68 3.35 -2.79
C ASN A 70 9.83 3.00 -4.01
N THR A 71 10.47 2.80 -5.17
CA THR A 71 9.80 2.35 -6.40
C THR A 71 9.50 0.85 -6.42
N GLU A 72 10.13 0.07 -5.56
CA GLU A 72 10.01 -1.39 -5.56
C GLU A 72 9.44 -1.88 -4.23
N TYR A 73 8.13 -2.12 -4.23
CA TYR A 73 7.61 -3.13 -3.33
C TYR A 73 8.31 -4.45 -3.67
N SER A 74 9.05 -5.03 -2.72
CA SER A 74 9.58 -6.39 -2.86
C SER A 74 8.41 -7.30 -3.21
N GLN A 75 8.32 -7.69 -4.48
CA GLN A 75 7.33 -8.61 -5.00
C GLN A 75 7.79 -9.99 -4.61
N TRP A 76 7.09 -10.63 -3.67
CA TRP A 76 7.39 -12.02 -3.37
C TRP A 76 7.09 -12.84 -4.61
N THR A 77 8.07 -13.62 -5.05
CA THR A 77 7.80 -14.63 -6.07
C THR A 77 6.87 -15.69 -5.50
N GLN A 78 6.20 -16.44 -6.38
CA GLN A 78 5.37 -17.56 -5.95
C GLN A 78 6.19 -18.55 -5.10
N GLU A 79 7.45 -18.75 -5.44
CA GLU A 79 8.38 -19.64 -4.73
C GLU A 79 8.73 -19.13 -3.33
N GLU A 80 8.96 -17.83 -3.16
CA GLU A 80 9.20 -17.21 -1.85
C GLU A 80 7.97 -17.31 -0.95
N ALA A 81 6.78 -17.13 -1.54
CA ALA A 81 5.52 -17.28 -0.83
C ALA A 81 5.26 -18.75 -0.44
N GLU A 82 5.54 -19.71 -1.32
CA GLU A 82 5.45 -21.14 -1.03
C GLU A 82 6.49 -21.59 0.02
N GLU A 83 7.70 -21.04 -0.01
CA GLU A 83 8.72 -21.32 1.00
C GLU A 83 8.32 -20.79 2.38
N LEU A 84 7.70 -19.60 2.43
CA LEU A 84 7.10 -19.06 3.65
C LEU A 84 5.93 -19.93 4.13
N ILE A 85 5.05 -20.40 3.23
CA ILE A 85 3.99 -21.35 3.58
C ILE A 85 4.58 -22.63 4.17
N ARG A 86 5.67 -23.15 3.61
CA ARG A 86 6.36 -24.34 4.14
C ARG A 86 7.01 -24.10 5.50
N LYS A 87 7.60 -22.92 5.72
CA LYS A 87 8.25 -22.54 6.99
C LYS A 87 7.24 -22.28 8.11
N TRP A 88 6.08 -21.70 7.78
CA TRP A 88 5.07 -21.28 8.75
C TRP A 88 3.89 -22.25 8.88
N GLY A 89 3.58 -23.03 7.83
CA GLY A 89 2.59 -24.10 7.80
C GLY A 89 3.11 -25.36 8.48
N GLY A 90 3.50 -25.22 9.76
CA GLY A 90 3.96 -26.31 10.61
C GLY A 90 3.12 -27.57 10.41
N LYS A 91 3.80 -28.72 10.39
CA LYS A 91 3.22 -30.05 10.21
C LYS A 91 1.87 -30.16 10.94
N PRO A 92 0.83 -30.72 10.31
CA PRO A 92 -0.37 -31.08 11.04
C PRO A 92 0.03 -32.04 12.18
N ASN A 93 -0.28 -31.67 13.42
CA ASN A 93 -0.31 -32.59 14.54
C ASN A 93 -1.47 -33.57 14.35
#